data_AF-A0A0J1FLF7-F1
#
_entry.id   AF-A0A0J1FLF7-F1
#
_cell.length_a   1.000
_cell.length_b   1.000
_cell.length_c   1.000
_cell.angle_alpha   90.00
_cell.angle_beta   90.00
_cell.angle_gamma   90.00
#
_symmetry.space_group_name_H-M   'P 1'
#
loop_
_entity.id
_entity.type
_entity.pdbx_description
1 polymer ?
#
loop_
_entity_poly.entity_id
_entity_poly.type
_entity_poly.pdbx_seq_one_letter_code
_entity_poly.pdbx_strand_id
1 'polypeptide(L)'
;MTVELQPTGPVTSCFTRVTSVEEYLNAVDKAFAKICPMTGRCELWYRGQNELNQPTKPIRWDLIPSIARSPRNPLMEIIYLSKFKSYAIPFVQELPSFPIPNGQAAYWHWLFMMQHYGVPTRIMDWSRDALTGLFFALDGRSSNDGRPDAAVWILNPVRLNEAFSFHSFVKPGYIPNVDEEIVDLYFGPNAKILESKKPAAVIGPLNNPHIVAQKGVFYCKFSLH
;
A
#
# COMPACT_ATOMS: atom_id res chain seq x y z
N MET A 1 25.98 -9.10 15.94
CA MET A 1 26.40 -9.32 14.54
C MET A 1 25.75 -8.24 13.68
N THR A 2 26.53 -7.23 13.33
CA THR A 2 26.16 -6.14 12.44
C THR A 2 25.97 -6.71 11.03
N VAL A 3 24.73 -6.75 10.57
CA VAL A 3 24.41 -7.19 9.20
C VAL A 3 24.67 -6.01 8.26
N GLU A 4 25.71 -6.14 7.43
CA GLU A 4 25.99 -5.21 6.34
C GLU A 4 24.83 -5.21 5.33
N LEU A 5 24.42 -4.00 4.96
CA LEU A 5 23.31 -3.77 4.04
C LEU A 5 23.85 -3.81 2.61
N GLN A 6 23.45 -4.80 1.82
CA GLN A 6 23.74 -4.80 0.39
C GLN A 6 22.90 -3.76 -0.36
N PRO A 7 23.46 -3.00 -1.33
CA PRO A 7 22.81 -1.82 -1.89
C PRO A 7 21.83 -2.09 -3.06
N THR A 8 21.59 -3.34 -3.47
CA THR A 8 21.04 -3.64 -4.81
C THR A 8 19.74 -4.46 -4.86
N GLY A 9 19.01 -4.60 -3.74
CA GLY A 9 17.67 -5.23 -3.72
C GLY A 9 16.65 -4.42 -2.91
N PRO A 10 15.33 -4.56 -3.19
CA PRO A 10 14.30 -3.94 -2.36
C PRO A 10 14.45 -4.48 -0.93
N VAL A 11 14.78 -3.59 0.00
CA VAL A 11 15.12 -3.92 1.39
C VAL A 11 13.89 -4.52 2.08
N THR A 12 13.86 -5.85 2.21
CA THR A 12 12.82 -6.63 2.92
C THR A 12 13.30 -7.11 4.29
N SER A 13 14.39 -6.53 4.84
CA SER A 13 14.96 -6.94 6.11
C SER A 13 14.44 -6.13 7.30
N CYS A 14 14.28 -6.79 8.45
CA CYS A 14 13.92 -6.16 9.71
C CYS A 14 14.97 -5.12 10.11
N PHE A 15 14.57 -3.85 10.21
CA PHE A 15 15.45 -2.75 10.61
C PHE A 15 15.75 -2.77 12.11
N THR A 16 14.71 -2.92 12.93
CA THR A 16 14.85 -2.97 14.39
C THR A 16 13.61 -3.63 15.01
N ARG A 17 13.77 -4.24 16.19
CA ARG A 17 12.66 -4.69 17.03
C ARG A 17 12.45 -3.66 18.13
N VAL A 18 11.20 -3.34 18.43
CA VAL A 18 10.83 -2.33 19.42
C VAL A 18 9.82 -2.90 20.39
N THR A 19 9.85 -2.43 21.63
CA THR A 19 8.97 -2.87 22.71
C THR A 19 8.16 -1.72 23.33
N SER A 20 8.51 -0.47 23.02
CA SER A 20 7.82 0.73 23.48
C SER A 20 7.54 1.72 22.34
N VAL A 21 6.59 2.64 22.57
CA VAL A 21 6.28 3.71 21.62
C VAL A 21 7.47 4.65 21.43
N GLU A 22 8.23 4.91 22.50
CA GLU A 22 9.44 5.73 22.44
C GLU A 22 10.52 5.08 21.57
N GLU A 23 10.76 3.77 21.75
CA GLU A 23 11.68 3.02 20.89
C GLU A 23 11.23 3.02 19.43
N TYR A 24 9.92 2.92 19.20
CA TYR A 24 9.34 3.02 17.87
C TYR A 24 9.60 4.38 17.20
N LEU A 25 9.34 5.49 17.90
CA LEU A 25 9.60 6.83 17.37
C LEU A 25 11.10 7.04 17.08
N ASN A 26 11.97 6.63 18.00
CA ASN A 26 13.42 6.66 17.78
C ASN A 26 13.87 5.81 16.58
N ALA A 27 13.20 4.68 16.33
CA ALA A 27 13.46 3.84 15.16
C ALA A 27 13.02 4.52 13.86
N VAL A 28 11.88 5.22 13.89
CA VAL A 28 11.36 6.00 12.75
C VAL A 28 12.32 7.14 12.40
N ASP A 29 12.84 7.88 13.39
CA ASP A 29 13.81 8.96 13.15
C ASP A 29 15.12 8.44 12.53
N LYS A 30 15.62 7.31 13.05
CA LYS A 30 16.79 6.62 12.47
C LYS A 30 16.52 6.14 11.04
N ALA A 31 15.32 5.63 10.76
CA ALA A 31 14.92 5.22 9.43
C ALA A 31 14.81 6.43 8.48
N PHE A 32 14.28 7.55 8.95
CA PHE A 32 14.22 8.80 8.20
C PHE A 32 15.62 9.28 7.80
N ALA A 33 16.54 9.38 8.75
CA ALA A 33 17.92 9.79 8.48
C ALA A 33 18.65 8.88 7.46
N LYS A 34 18.27 7.60 7.39
CA LYS A 34 18.91 6.61 6.50
C LYS A 34 18.26 6.53 5.11
N ILE A 35 16.94 6.62 5.04
CA ILE A 35 16.18 6.38 3.80
C ILE A 35 16.06 7.68 3.00
N CYS A 36 15.97 8.84 3.68
CA CYS A 36 15.81 10.14 3.05
C CYS A 36 17.15 10.73 2.58
N PRO A 37 17.23 11.29 1.36
CA PRO A 37 18.39 12.06 0.93
C PRO A 37 18.48 13.40 1.69
N MET A 38 19.69 13.95 1.81
CA MET A 38 19.91 15.26 2.45
C MET A 38 19.38 16.44 1.63
N THR A 39 19.01 16.22 0.37
CA THR A 39 18.56 17.27 -0.56
C THR A 39 17.13 17.00 -1.03
N GLY A 40 16.19 17.84 -0.59
CA GLY A 40 14.80 17.85 -1.06
C GLY A 40 13.76 17.52 0.01
N ARG A 41 12.48 17.51 -0.40
CA ARG A 41 11.36 17.07 0.45
C ARG A 41 11.38 15.55 0.49
N CYS A 42 11.59 14.97 1.67
CA CYS A 42 11.43 13.53 1.88
C CYS A 42 10.11 13.24 2.59
N GLU A 43 9.41 12.23 2.10
CA GLU A 43 8.21 11.70 2.73
C GLU A 43 8.41 10.21 2.97
N LEU A 44 7.93 9.70 4.10
CA LEU A 44 7.88 8.28 4.42
C LEU A 44 6.44 7.82 4.58
N TRP A 45 6.18 6.61 4.11
CA TRP A 45 4.92 5.92 4.23
C TRP A 45 5.07 4.74 5.17
N TYR A 46 4.03 4.50 5.96
CA TYR A 46 3.99 3.52 7.03
C TYR A 46 2.81 2.58 6.82
N ARG A 47 3.03 1.28 7.03
CA ARG A 47 1.97 0.28 6.97
C ARG A 47 2.10 -0.71 8.11
N GLY A 48 1.07 -0.76 8.95
CA GLY A 48 0.95 -1.77 10.00
C GLY A 48 0.54 -3.12 9.43
N GLN A 49 1.15 -4.18 9.96
CA GLN A 49 0.79 -5.55 9.66
C GLN A 49 0.72 -6.35 10.95
N ASN A 50 -0.51 -6.65 11.35
CA ASN A 50 -0.81 -7.43 12.54
C ASN A 50 -0.64 -8.94 12.31
N GLU A 51 -1.04 -9.44 11.13
CA GLU A 51 -1.09 -10.88 10.84
C GLU A 51 -0.05 -11.34 9.81
N LEU A 52 0.36 -12.60 9.94
CA LEU A 52 1.15 -13.27 8.93
C LEU A 52 0.29 -13.63 7.72
N ASN A 53 0.77 -13.29 6.52
CA ASN A 53 0.01 -13.57 5.30
C ASN A 53 -0.18 -15.07 5.03
N GLN A 54 0.69 -15.91 5.59
CA GLN A 54 0.65 -17.37 5.45
C GLN A 54 1.12 -18.02 6.76
N PRO A 55 0.22 -18.63 7.55
CA PRO A 55 0.61 -19.32 8.79
C PRO A 55 1.47 -20.57 8.54
N THR A 56 1.53 -21.07 7.31
CA THR A 56 2.20 -22.32 6.93
C THR A 56 3.61 -22.14 6.34
N LYS A 57 4.07 -20.89 6.13
CA LYS A 57 5.44 -20.57 5.68
C LYS A 57 6.22 -19.90 6.82
N PRO A 58 7.57 -19.87 6.78
CA PRO A 58 8.34 -19.12 7.76
C PRO A 58 7.79 -17.69 7.89
N ILE A 59 7.66 -17.22 9.13
CA ILE A 59 7.09 -15.92 9.53
C ILE A 59 7.62 -14.83 8.60
N ARG A 60 6.82 -14.40 7.64
CA ARG A 60 7.14 -13.32 6.71
C ARG A 60 5.98 -12.34 6.64
N TRP A 61 6.25 -11.10 7.02
CA TRP A 61 5.33 -9.97 6.87
C TRP A 61 5.32 -9.48 5.41
N ASP A 62 5.20 -10.37 4.43
CA ASP A 62 5.33 -10.02 3.02
C ASP A 62 4.31 -8.95 2.58
N LEU A 63 4.73 -8.00 1.76
CA LEU A 63 3.81 -7.01 1.18
C LEU A 63 3.05 -7.64 0.00
N ILE A 64 1.98 -8.39 0.32
CA ILE A 64 1.09 -9.08 -0.63
C ILE A 64 -0.32 -8.47 -0.55
N PRO A 65 -0.83 -7.90 -1.66
CA PRO A 65 -2.20 -7.39 -1.74
C PRO A 65 -3.24 -8.47 -1.45
N SER A 66 -4.43 -8.08 -0.98
CA SER A 66 -5.48 -9.01 -0.55
C SER A 66 -5.92 -9.98 -1.65
N ILE A 67 -5.89 -9.55 -2.91
CA ILE A 67 -6.24 -10.38 -4.08
C ILE A 67 -5.16 -11.39 -4.47
N ALA A 68 -3.90 -11.14 -4.11
CA ALA A 68 -2.76 -12.00 -4.42
C ALA A 68 -2.47 -13.03 -3.30
N ARG A 69 -3.24 -13.00 -2.20
CA ARG A 69 -3.15 -13.99 -1.13
C ARG A 69 -3.93 -15.24 -1.51
N SER A 70 -3.31 -16.40 -1.37
CA SER A 70 -3.96 -17.70 -1.56
C SER A 70 -5.23 -17.80 -0.69
N PRO A 71 -6.35 -18.36 -1.19
CA PRO A 71 -6.53 -19.07 -2.46
C PRO A 71 -6.97 -18.18 -3.65
N ARG A 72 -6.83 -16.86 -3.56
CA ARG A 72 -7.34 -15.92 -4.58
C ARG A 72 -6.41 -15.82 -5.79
N ASN A 73 -7.00 -15.43 -6.92
CA ASN A 73 -6.29 -15.17 -8.16
C ASN A 73 -6.44 -13.69 -8.55
N PRO A 74 -5.34 -12.91 -8.65
CA PRO A 74 -5.34 -11.52 -9.13
C PRO A 74 -6.06 -11.30 -10.46
N LEU A 75 -6.08 -12.31 -11.34
CA LEU A 75 -6.78 -12.23 -12.63
C LEU A 75 -8.30 -12.10 -12.48
N MET A 76 -8.84 -12.41 -11.30
CA MET A 76 -10.27 -12.29 -11.01
C MET A 76 -10.70 -10.86 -10.64
N GLU A 77 -9.78 -9.91 -10.52
CA GLU A 77 -10.11 -8.54 -10.08
C GLU A 77 -11.17 -7.89 -10.98
N ILE A 78 -11.05 -8.09 -12.30
CA ILE A 78 -11.99 -7.54 -13.27
C ILE A 78 -13.41 -8.12 -13.09
N ILE A 79 -13.50 -9.39 -12.68
CA ILE A 79 -14.75 -10.06 -12.38
C ILE A 79 -15.33 -9.54 -11.07
N TYR A 80 -14.49 -9.39 -10.03
CA TYR A 80 -14.91 -8.81 -8.75
C TYR A 80 -15.43 -7.40 -8.91
N LEU A 81 -14.72 -6.57 -9.68
CA LEU A 81 -15.13 -5.21 -10.02
C LEU A 81 -16.48 -5.20 -10.75
N SER A 82 -16.64 -6.05 -11.78
CA SER A 82 -17.90 -6.15 -12.52
C SER A 82 -19.08 -6.51 -11.61
N LYS A 83 -18.92 -7.52 -10.75
CA LYS A 83 -19.97 -7.95 -9.82
C LYS A 83 -20.26 -6.89 -8.75
N PHE A 84 -19.21 -6.29 -8.19
CA PHE A 84 -19.37 -5.24 -7.18
C PHE A 84 -20.15 -4.06 -7.74
N LYS A 85 -19.84 -3.59 -8.96
CA LYS A 85 -20.62 -2.54 -9.63
C LYS A 85 -22.10 -2.91 -9.76
N SER A 86 -22.43 -4.13 -10.17
CA SER A 86 -23.82 -4.57 -10.32
C SER A 86 -24.58 -4.62 -8.99
N TYR A 87 -23.93 -5.06 -7.91
CA TYR A 87 -24.56 -5.16 -6.59
C TYR A 87 -24.59 -3.85 -5.80
N ALA A 88 -23.67 -2.92 -6.11
CA ALA A 88 -23.57 -1.65 -5.40
C ALA A 88 -24.64 -0.64 -5.81
N ILE A 89 -25.30 -0.81 -6.97
CA ILE A 89 -26.26 0.17 -7.53
C ILE A 89 -27.34 0.63 -6.53
N PRO A 90 -27.97 -0.23 -5.71
CA PRO A 90 -28.96 0.22 -4.74
C PRO A 90 -28.38 1.14 -3.64
N PHE A 91 -27.06 1.05 -3.42
CA PHE A 91 -26.35 1.72 -2.33
C PHE A 91 -25.49 2.89 -2.82
N VAL A 92 -25.34 3.11 -4.14
CA VAL A 92 -24.36 4.08 -4.64
C VAL A 92 -24.62 5.52 -4.22
N GLN A 93 -25.87 5.89 -3.96
CA GLN A 93 -26.25 7.24 -3.55
C GLN A 93 -25.83 7.57 -2.12
N GLU A 94 -25.68 6.55 -1.27
CA GLU A 94 -25.27 6.68 0.13
C GLU A 94 -23.75 6.66 0.29
N LEU A 95 -23.02 6.49 -0.80
CA LEU A 95 -21.57 6.41 -0.76
C LEU A 95 -20.95 7.79 -0.49
N PRO A 96 -19.91 7.86 0.35
CA PRO A 96 -19.23 9.11 0.65
C PRO A 96 -18.54 9.75 -0.56
N SER A 97 -18.37 8.99 -1.65
CA SER A 97 -17.67 9.40 -2.87
C SER A 97 -18.63 9.62 -4.07
N PHE A 98 -19.93 9.73 -3.83
CA PHE A 98 -20.93 10.03 -4.86
C PHE A 98 -21.00 11.55 -5.15
N PRO A 99 -21.21 11.98 -6.42
CA PRO A 99 -21.32 11.17 -7.63
C PRO A 99 -19.98 10.54 -8.03
N ILE A 100 -20.03 9.27 -8.43
CA ILE A 100 -18.84 8.58 -8.94
C ILE A 100 -18.43 9.27 -10.25
N PRO A 101 -17.17 9.70 -10.40
CA PRO A 101 -16.72 10.36 -11.62
C PRO A 101 -16.82 9.41 -12.81
N ASN A 102 -16.99 9.99 -14.00
CA ASN A 102 -17.02 9.25 -15.25
C ASN A 102 -15.60 9.07 -15.82
N GLY A 103 -15.45 8.19 -16.81
CA GLY A 103 -14.18 8.00 -17.54
C GLY A 103 -13.14 7.22 -16.75
N GLN A 104 -11.87 7.61 -16.90
CA GLN A 104 -10.70 6.92 -16.32
C GLN A 104 -10.73 6.90 -14.79
N ALA A 105 -11.00 8.05 -14.17
CA ALA A 105 -11.13 8.19 -12.72
C ALA A 105 -12.18 7.24 -12.09
N ALA A 106 -13.21 6.85 -12.86
CA ALA A 106 -14.22 5.91 -12.38
C ALA A 106 -13.59 4.59 -11.92
N TYR A 107 -12.60 4.08 -12.65
CA TYR A 107 -11.98 2.79 -12.36
C TYR A 107 -11.37 2.75 -10.96
N TRP A 108 -10.54 3.74 -10.63
CA TRP A 108 -9.88 3.84 -9.33
C TRP A 108 -10.87 4.05 -8.20
N HIS A 109 -11.86 4.91 -8.38
CA HIS A 109 -12.93 5.11 -7.41
C HIS A 109 -13.62 3.79 -7.03
N TRP A 110 -13.95 2.96 -8.02
CA TRP A 110 -14.54 1.65 -7.77
C TRP A 110 -13.59 0.69 -7.04
N LEU A 111 -12.29 0.70 -7.35
CA LEU A 111 -11.32 -0.10 -6.61
C LEU A 111 -11.16 0.35 -5.14
N PHE A 112 -11.14 1.65 -4.87
CA PHE A 112 -11.09 2.15 -3.49
C PHE A 112 -12.35 1.76 -2.70
N MET A 113 -13.52 1.79 -3.35
CA MET A 113 -14.75 1.32 -2.74
C MET A 113 -14.73 -0.18 -2.48
N MET A 114 -14.26 -0.98 -3.44
CA MET A 114 -14.08 -2.42 -3.25
C MET A 114 -13.21 -2.69 -2.01
N GLN A 115 -12.06 -2.01 -1.90
CA GLN A 115 -11.19 -2.12 -0.74
C GLN A 115 -11.89 -1.72 0.57
N HIS A 116 -12.63 -0.61 0.55
CA HIS A 116 -13.37 -0.09 1.71
C HIS A 116 -14.42 -1.08 2.23
N TYR A 117 -15.13 -1.77 1.33
CA TYR A 117 -16.11 -2.80 1.67
C TYR A 117 -15.52 -4.23 1.74
N GLY A 118 -14.20 -4.36 1.80
CA GLY A 118 -13.51 -5.64 2.01
C GLY A 118 -13.47 -6.58 0.80
N VAL A 119 -13.83 -6.10 -0.39
CA VAL A 119 -13.62 -6.85 -1.64
C VAL A 119 -12.12 -6.88 -1.96
N PRO A 120 -11.52 -8.04 -2.22
CA PRO A 120 -10.09 -8.14 -2.49
C PRO A 120 -9.65 -7.33 -3.71
N THR A 121 -8.60 -6.53 -3.56
CA THR A 121 -7.99 -5.72 -4.62
C THR A 121 -6.47 -5.86 -4.64
N ARG A 122 -5.84 -5.33 -5.69
CA ARG A 122 -4.38 -5.14 -5.81
C ARG A 122 -3.84 -3.94 -5.05
N ILE A 123 -4.72 -3.08 -4.55
CA ILE A 123 -4.37 -1.86 -3.82
C ILE A 123 -3.98 -2.21 -2.40
N MET A 124 -2.91 -1.59 -1.91
CA MET A 124 -2.54 -1.64 -0.50
C MET A 124 -2.51 -0.23 0.08
N ASP A 125 -3.13 -0.10 1.24
CA ASP A 125 -3.20 1.14 2.01
C ASP A 125 -1.91 1.37 2.81
N TRP A 126 -1.39 2.58 2.71
CA TRP A 126 -0.28 3.07 3.51
C TRP A 126 -0.71 4.40 4.14
N SER A 127 -0.05 4.79 5.22
CA SER A 127 -0.29 6.06 5.90
C SER A 127 0.96 6.93 5.84
N ARG A 128 0.79 8.24 5.74
CA ARG A 128 1.89 9.21 5.97
C ARG A 128 2.20 9.42 7.46
N ASP A 129 1.45 8.78 8.34
CA ASP A 129 1.57 8.92 9.78
C ASP A 129 2.11 7.63 10.41
N ALA A 130 3.25 7.74 11.09
CA ALA A 130 3.91 6.61 11.71
C ALA A 130 3.03 5.95 12.79
N LEU A 131 2.34 6.77 13.59
CA LEU A 131 1.49 6.24 14.68
C LEU A 131 0.24 5.55 14.15
N THR A 132 -0.30 5.99 13.02
CA THR A 132 -1.38 5.28 12.32
C THR A 132 -0.89 3.91 11.82
N GLY A 133 0.32 3.84 11.27
CA GLY A 133 0.95 2.57 10.91
C GLY A 133 1.12 1.63 12.11
N LEU A 134 1.58 2.16 13.26
CA LEU A 134 1.71 1.40 14.50
C LEU A 134 0.35 0.92 15.03
N PHE A 135 -0.67 1.79 15.00
CA PHE A 135 -2.03 1.44 15.41
C PHE A 135 -2.51 0.21 14.64
N PHE A 136 -2.42 0.19 13.30
CA PHE A 136 -2.85 -0.97 12.51
C PHE A 136 -2.00 -2.23 12.73
N ALA A 137 -0.75 -2.09 13.19
CA ALA A 137 0.06 -3.24 13.56
C ALA A 137 -0.43 -3.88 14.87
N LEU A 138 -0.96 -3.08 15.79
CA LEU A 138 -1.37 -3.49 17.14
C LEU A 138 -2.88 -3.62 17.33
N ASP A 139 -3.69 -3.20 16.36
CA ASP A 139 -5.15 -3.19 16.47
C ASP A 139 -5.71 -4.59 16.80
N GLY A 140 -6.62 -4.69 17.75
CA GLY A 140 -7.15 -5.97 18.22
C GLY A 140 -6.12 -6.89 18.88
N ARG A 141 -4.92 -6.39 19.27
CA ARG A 141 -3.93 -7.13 20.07
C ARG A 141 -4.04 -6.81 21.54
N SER A 142 -3.78 -7.83 22.36
CA SER A 142 -3.63 -7.72 23.80
C SER A 142 -2.24 -8.15 24.22
N SER A 143 -1.79 -7.69 25.38
CA SER A 143 -0.58 -8.20 26.00
C SER A 143 -0.69 -9.73 26.14
N ASN A 144 0.31 -10.46 25.64
CA ASN A 144 0.42 -11.91 25.71
C ASN A 144 -0.69 -12.71 24.97
N ASP A 145 -1.17 -12.22 23.83
CA ASP A 145 -2.13 -12.93 22.98
C ASP A 145 -1.58 -14.19 22.28
N GLY A 146 -0.33 -14.57 22.53
CA GLY A 146 0.34 -15.74 21.94
C GLY A 146 0.60 -15.62 20.43
N ARG A 147 0.28 -14.48 19.81
CA ARG A 147 0.55 -14.23 18.39
C ARG A 147 2.01 -13.82 18.19
N PRO A 148 2.60 -14.12 17.01
CA PRO A 148 3.91 -13.60 16.64
C PRO A 148 3.93 -12.08 16.61
N ASP A 149 5.13 -11.49 16.63
CA ASP A 149 5.32 -10.04 16.57
C ASP A 149 4.50 -9.39 15.43
N ALA A 150 4.07 -8.15 15.64
CA ALA A 150 3.53 -7.33 14.56
C ALA A 150 4.67 -6.62 13.83
N ALA A 151 4.44 -6.20 12.58
CA ALA A 151 5.42 -5.43 11.82
C ALA A 151 4.85 -4.07 11.39
N VAL A 152 5.72 -3.06 11.34
CA VAL A 152 5.45 -1.81 10.65
C VAL A 152 6.44 -1.65 9.52
N TRP A 153 5.93 -1.58 8.30
CA TRP A 153 6.71 -1.30 7.11
C TRP A 153 6.94 0.19 6.96
N ILE A 154 8.14 0.57 6.55
CA ILE A 154 8.53 1.95 6.24
C ILE A 154 9.02 2.00 4.80
N LEU A 155 8.49 2.94 4.03
CA LEU A 155 8.72 3.08 2.60
C LEU A 155 9.01 4.55 2.27
N ASN A 156 9.97 4.80 1.39
CA ASN A 156 10.06 6.08 0.69
C ASN A 156 9.43 5.91 -0.71
N PRO A 157 8.28 6.56 -0.99
CA PRO A 157 7.54 6.39 -2.24
C PRO A 157 8.32 6.88 -3.46
N VAL A 158 9.10 7.95 -3.32
CA VAL A 158 9.95 8.48 -4.39
C VAL A 158 11.03 7.48 -4.75
N ARG A 159 11.78 6.98 -3.77
CA ARG A 159 12.85 5.99 -4.00
C ARG A 159 12.31 4.68 -4.57
N LEU A 160 11.11 4.27 -4.17
CA LEU A 160 10.44 3.11 -4.75
C LEU A 160 10.14 3.33 -6.23
N ASN A 161 9.47 4.45 -6.56
CA ASN A 161 9.15 4.80 -7.94
C ASN A 161 10.42 4.92 -8.78
N GLU A 162 11.50 5.46 -8.22
CA GLU A 162 12.80 5.53 -8.89
C GLU A 162 13.41 4.16 -9.15
N ALA A 163 13.43 3.29 -8.13
CA ALA A 163 13.97 1.93 -8.23
C ALA A 163 13.27 1.08 -9.31
N PHE A 164 11.99 1.36 -9.58
CA PHE A 164 11.22 0.68 -10.63
C PHE A 164 11.21 1.42 -11.98
N SER A 165 12.02 2.48 -12.12
CA SER A 165 12.13 3.32 -13.33
C SER A 165 10.83 4.04 -13.69
N PHE A 166 9.96 4.29 -12.71
CA PHE A 166 8.75 5.08 -12.93
C PHE A 166 9.08 6.54 -13.26
N HIS A 167 10.22 7.05 -12.77
CA HIS A 167 10.78 8.36 -13.12
C HIS A 167 11.10 8.51 -14.63
N SER A 168 11.11 7.43 -15.42
CA SER A 168 11.26 7.55 -16.89
C SER A 168 10.03 8.18 -17.53
N PHE A 169 8.90 8.17 -16.81
CA PHE A 169 7.62 8.68 -17.26
C PHE A 169 7.15 9.90 -16.47
N VAL A 170 7.70 10.13 -15.27
CA VAL A 170 7.37 11.28 -14.41
C VAL A 170 8.63 11.99 -13.93
N LYS A 171 8.49 13.25 -13.50
CA LYS A 171 9.62 14.03 -12.97
C LYS A 171 10.25 13.33 -11.74
N PRO A 172 11.59 13.26 -11.62
CA PRO A 172 12.25 12.77 -10.41
C PRO A 172 11.74 13.51 -9.15
N GLY A 173 11.50 12.77 -8.07
CA GLY A 173 10.89 13.32 -6.86
C GLY A 173 9.37 13.46 -6.87
N TYR A 174 8.69 13.19 -7.98
CA TYR A 174 7.23 13.29 -8.08
C TYR A 174 6.54 11.96 -7.75
N ILE A 175 5.46 12.04 -6.99
CA ILE A 175 4.56 10.91 -6.71
C ILE A 175 3.26 11.19 -7.48
N PRO A 176 2.91 10.37 -8.49
CA PRO A 176 1.75 10.64 -9.34
C PRO A 176 0.43 10.43 -8.61
N ASN A 177 -0.60 11.15 -9.04
CA ASN A 177 -1.99 10.87 -8.70
C ASN A 177 -2.51 9.69 -9.55
N VAL A 178 -3.38 8.86 -8.98
CA VAL A 178 -4.07 7.77 -9.71
C VAL A 178 -4.87 8.24 -10.92
N ASP A 179 -5.35 9.48 -10.92
CA ASP A 179 -6.12 10.06 -12.03
C ASP A 179 -5.24 10.50 -13.21
N GLU A 180 -3.92 10.40 -13.11
CA GLU A 180 -3.01 10.73 -14.22
C GLU A 180 -3.00 9.62 -15.28
N GLU A 181 -3.06 10.02 -16.56
CA GLU A 181 -3.09 9.10 -17.72
C GLU A 181 -1.96 8.07 -17.71
N ILE A 182 -0.78 8.46 -17.21
CA ILE A 182 0.37 7.56 -17.12
C ILE A 182 0.13 6.41 -16.14
N VAL A 183 -0.57 6.68 -15.03
CA VAL A 183 -0.92 5.63 -14.06
C VAL A 183 -1.95 4.69 -14.66
N ASP A 184 -2.92 5.22 -15.39
CA ASP A 184 -3.92 4.43 -16.12
C ASP A 184 -3.32 3.54 -17.21
N LEU A 185 -2.31 4.01 -17.92
CA LEU A 185 -1.63 3.23 -18.97
C LEU A 185 -0.97 1.96 -18.41
N TYR A 186 -0.35 2.05 -17.23
CA TYR A 186 0.41 0.95 -16.62
C TYR A 186 -0.37 0.15 -15.59
N PHE A 187 -1.36 0.77 -14.95
CA PHE A 187 -2.08 0.21 -13.82
C PHE A 187 -3.60 0.40 -13.92
N GLY A 188 -4.14 0.86 -15.04
CA GLY A 188 -5.58 0.98 -15.26
C GLY A 188 -6.25 -0.37 -15.61
N PRO A 189 -7.52 -0.34 -16.06
CA PRO A 189 -8.27 -1.55 -16.42
C PRO A 189 -7.77 -2.21 -17.71
N ASN A 190 -7.22 -1.41 -18.63
CA ASN A 190 -6.72 -1.85 -19.93
C ASN A 190 -5.21 -2.13 -19.91
N ALA A 191 -4.53 -1.78 -18.81
CA ALA A 191 -3.16 -2.17 -18.61
C ALA A 191 -3.09 -3.69 -18.63
N LYS A 192 -2.09 -4.26 -19.32
CA LYS A 192 -1.85 -5.70 -19.25
C LYS A 192 -1.39 -6.03 -17.83
N ILE A 193 -2.35 -6.39 -16.99
CA ILE A 193 -2.25 -6.78 -15.56
C ILE A 193 -1.07 -7.73 -15.28
N LEU A 194 -0.61 -8.47 -16.30
CA LEU A 194 0.44 -9.48 -16.24
C LEU A 194 1.82 -9.05 -16.73
N GLU A 195 1.96 -7.95 -17.49
CA GLU A 195 3.25 -7.55 -18.08
C GLU A 195 4.05 -6.62 -17.16
N SER A 196 3.36 -5.80 -16.36
CA SER A 196 3.97 -4.91 -15.37
C SER A 196 4.12 -5.63 -14.03
N LYS A 197 5.32 -6.16 -13.73
CA LYS A 197 5.63 -6.81 -12.44
C LYS A 197 6.09 -5.81 -11.35
N LYS A 198 6.04 -4.52 -11.65
CA LYS A 198 6.70 -3.48 -10.86
C LYS A 198 5.66 -2.76 -10.00
N PRO A 199 5.88 -2.61 -8.69
CA PRO A 199 5.01 -1.79 -7.88
C PRO A 199 5.21 -0.29 -8.16
N ALA A 200 4.19 0.50 -7.90
CA ALA A 200 4.27 1.94 -7.88
C ALA A 200 3.57 2.52 -6.66
N ALA A 201 4.18 3.55 -6.09
CA ALA A 201 3.58 4.43 -5.10
C ALA A 201 2.80 5.53 -5.83
N VAL A 202 1.51 5.63 -5.52
CA VAL A 202 0.58 6.57 -6.15
C VAL A 202 -0.29 7.23 -5.08
N ILE A 203 -0.71 8.46 -5.31
CA ILE A 203 -1.61 9.18 -4.41
C ILE A 203 -3.03 9.06 -4.97
N GLY A 204 -3.96 8.58 -4.13
CA GLY A 204 -5.36 8.49 -4.48
C GLY A 204 -6.13 9.76 -4.08
N PRO A 205 -7.32 9.97 -4.63
CA PRO A 205 -8.21 11.04 -4.20
C PRO A 205 -8.55 10.88 -2.71
N LEU A 206 -8.40 11.97 -1.94
CA LEU A 206 -8.79 12.04 -0.53
C LEU A 206 -10.32 12.24 -0.41
N ASN A 207 -11.09 11.32 -0.98
CA ASN A 207 -12.54 11.46 -1.18
C ASN A 207 -13.39 10.60 -0.22
N ASN A 208 -12.76 9.98 0.78
CA ASN A 208 -13.43 9.18 1.79
C ASN A 208 -12.91 9.59 3.17
N PRO A 209 -13.78 9.84 4.16
CA PRO A 209 -13.38 10.15 5.54
C PRO A 209 -12.37 9.15 6.12
N HIS A 210 -12.46 7.86 5.77
CA HIS A 210 -11.48 6.85 6.18
C HIS A 210 -10.10 7.07 5.56
N ILE A 211 -10.03 7.44 4.27
CA ILE A 211 -8.77 7.75 3.58
C ILE A 211 -8.17 9.05 4.14
N VAL A 212 -9.01 10.05 4.41
CA VAL A 212 -8.59 11.33 5.01
C VAL A 212 -8.08 11.14 6.44
N ALA A 213 -8.82 10.41 7.28
CA ALA A 213 -8.46 10.15 8.68
C ALA A 213 -7.13 9.38 8.80
N GLN A 214 -6.85 8.49 7.84
CA GLN A 214 -5.62 7.68 7.83
C GLN A 214 -4.45 8.35 7.10
N LYS A 215 -4.62 9.56 6.54
CA LYS A 215 -3.68 10.18 5.57
C LYS A 215 -3.27 9.16 4.49
N GLY A 216 -4.27 8.49 3.94
CA GLY A 216 -4.14 7.31 3.08
C GLY A 216 -3.36 7.62 1.81
N VAL A 217 -2.38 6.78 1.54
CA VAL A 217 -1.56 6.75 0.33
C VAL A 217 -1.51 5.33 -0.18
N PHE A 218 -1.43 5.16 -1.49
CA PHE A 218 -1.70 3.88 -2.10
C PHE A 218 -0.47 3.31 -2.76
N TYR A 219 -0.29 2.03 -2.53
CA TYR A 219 0.72 1.23 -3.17
C TYR A 219 0.01 0.24 -4.08
N CYS A 220 0.28 0.34 -5.37
CA CYS A 220 -0.17 -0.65 -6.34
C CYS A 220 0.96 -1.65 -6.56
N LYS A 221 0.74 -2.92 -6.24
CA LYS A 221 1.68 -4.02 -6.58
C LYS A 221 1.01 -5.02 -7.48
N PHE A 222 1.63 -5.22 -8.62
CA PHE A 222 1.37 -6.37 -9.47
C PHE A 222 2.55 -7.32 -9.36
N SER A 223 2.50 -8.25 -8.39
CA SER A 223 3.17 -9.55 -8.55
C SER A 223 2.72 -10.53 -7.46
N LEU A 224 2.38 -11.74 -7.92
CA LEU A 224 2.45 -13.00 -7.20
C LEU A 224 3.94 -13.43 -7.20
N HIS A 225 4.47 -13.71 -6.00
CA HIS A 225 5.86 -14.09 -5.69
C HIS A 225 6.70 -12.92 -5.19
#